data_AF-A0A8H4KSD3-F1
#
_entry.id   AF-A0A8H4KSD3-F1
#
_cell.length_a   1.000
_cell.length_b   1.000
_cell.length_c   1.000
_cell.angle_alpha   90.00
_cell.angle_beta   90.00
_cell.angle_gamma   90.00
#
_symmetry.space_group_name_H-M   'P 1'
#
loop_
_entity.id
_entity.type
_entity.pdbx_description
1 polymer ?
#
loop_
_entity_poly.entity_id
_entity_poly.type
_entity_poly.pdbx_seq_one_letter_code
_entity_poly.pdbx_strand_id
1 'polypeptide(L)'
;MAPREPETLNRVGKQTPRLTRSNPYVFALGVVGAAISFMVLMFSLILTVTPMIWSYMSGSEANNFQVRRSPGLNSTLPVPCHSHNDYWRPMPFYSAIDAGCIGIEADVWAVQDELYVGHNLGGLSTGQTLTSMYIRPLMELLLAQNLYRDPSLPPRGVYGRKPGQTLVLLVDLKSNPNTSWPLLLEKLEPLRQRGWLSHVDDGKFISRPVTVVGTGETEVRLVNEDSPLRDIFFDAPLDQLEEGLFDNLNSYYTSVSFEKSIGKVGSKGLKPEQLEKLRGQISQAHGRGTMANEGRIATLDSTIADRLPAYSKTLFDGKAAKDLSFEAIAKHLGRSEVAVAALFYGQATASPEDIEKLSEILDLSKEALAAQLTGFPNRGQAGPMPPTEPLIYRLYEIVQNYGYAYKAILNEKFGDGIMSAICFSTTVDKEVDEAGSPWVVITLKGKWLPFSRF
;
A
#
# COMPACT_ATOMS: atom_id res chain seq x y z
N MET A 1 86.34 55.36 50.93
CA MET A 1 86.92 55.04 52.25
C MET A 1 85.80 54.41 53.08
N ALA A 2 85.92 53.12 53.43
CA ALA A 2 84.99 52.39 54.32
C ALA A 2 85.01 53.01 55.75
N PRO A 3 84.04 52.80 56.68
CA PRO A 3 83.77 51.46 57.26
C PRO A 3 82.39 51.17 57.96
N ARG A 4 82.21 49.88 58.33
CA ARG A 4 81.57 49.25 59.54
C ARG A 4 80.02 49.13 59.76
N GLU A 5 79.65 47.86 60.01
CA GLU A 5 78.54 47.19 60.75
C GLU A 5 78.17 47.74 62.17
N PRO A 6 77.21 47.15 62.96
CA PRO A 6 75.94 46.40 62.72
C PRO A 6 74.81 46.74 63.78
N GLU A 7 73.86 45.80 64.00
CA GLU A 7 72.85 45.62 65.11
C GLU A 7 71.42 46.14 64.86
N THR A 8 70.31 45.54 65.33
CA THR A 8 69.92 44.28 66.01
C THR A 8 68.39 44.08 65.85
N LEU A 9 67.93 42.83 65.92
CA LEU A 9 66.52 42.42 65.98
C LEU A 9 65.80 42.89 67.26
N ASN A 10 64.52 43.27 67.13
CA ASN A 10 63.51 42.96 68.13
C ASN A 10 62.09 42.88 67.54
N ARG A 11 61.45 41.70 67.70
CA ARG A 11 60.04 41.41 67.37
C ARG A 11 59.18 41.78 68.57
N VAL A 12 58.14 42.59 68.36
CA VAL A 12 56.97 42.69 69.26
C VAL A 12 55.71 42.57 68.41
N GLY A 13 54.86 41.61 68.77
CA GLY A 13 53.62 41.29 68.05
C GLY A 13 52.51 42.31 68.26
N LYS A 14 51.67 42.47 67.25
CA LYS A 14 50.32 43.02 67.35
C LYS A 14 49.35 42.11 66.58
N GLN A 15 48.36 41.59 67.30
CA GLN A 15 47.24 40.80 66.78
C GLN A 15 46.28 41.68 65.97
N THR A 16 45.82 41.16 64.82
CA THR A 16 44.68 41.69 64.04
C THR A 16 43.44 40.80 64.25
N PRO A 17 42.22 41.36 64.29
CA PRO A 17 41.01 40.60 64.60
C PRO A 17 40.48 39.82 63.38
N ARG A 18 40.03 38.58 63.63
CA ARG A 18 39.38 37.70 62.65
C ARG A 18 37.95 38.19 62.34
N LEU A 19 37.67 38.52 61.07
CA LEU A 19 36.31 38.53 60.54
C LEU A 19 35.82 37.09 60.32
N THR A 20 34.58 36.85 60.72
CA THR A 20 33.86 35.58 60.70
C THR A 20 33.63 35.06 59.27
N ARG A 21 34.00 33.80 59.01
CA ARG A 21 33.66 33.08 57.77
C ARG A 21 32.17 32.75 57.78
N SER A 22 31.41 33.27 56.82
CA SER A 22 30.04 32.82 56.54
C SER A 22 30.04 31.36 56.11
N ASN A 23 29.14 30.57 56.69
CA ASN A 23 29.03 29.13 56.49
C ASN A 23 28.65 28.78 55.02
N PRO A 24 29.50 28.08 54.25
CA PRO A 24 29.26 27.80 52.82
C PRO A 24 27.99 26.99 52.56
N TYR A 25 27.48 26.26 53.56
CA TYR A 25 26.23 25.50 53.43
C TYR A 25 24.99 26.39 53.29
N VAL A 26 24.98 27.58 53.90
CA VAL A 26 23.83 28.52 53.83
C VAL A 26 23.73 29.14 52.43
N PHE A 27 24.86 29.40 51.78
CA PHE A 27 24.89 29.93 50.42
C PHE A 27 24.48 28.88 49.38
N ALA A 28 24.92 27.63 49.54
CA ALA A 28 24.56 26.53 48.65
C ALA A 28 23.06 26.16 48.72
N LEU A 29 22.46 26.15 49.92
CA LEU A 29 21.03 25.91 50.10
C LEU A 29 20.16 27.01 49.46
N GLY A 30 20.60 28.27 49.52
CA GLY A 30 19.91 29.39 48.88
C GLY A 30 19.88 29.28 47.35
N VAL A 31 21.00 28.89 46.73
CA VAL A 31 21.10 28.74 45.26
C VAL A 31 20.28 27.56 44.76
N VAL A 32 20.30 26.42 45.47
CA VAL A 32 19.49 25.25 45.12
C VAL A 32 18.00 25.52 45.29
N GLY A 33 17.60 26.21 46.37
CA GLY A 33 16.21 26.61 46.58
C GLY A 33 15.68 27.58 45.51
N ALA A 34 16.51 28.51 45.06
CA ALA A 34 16.17 29.43 43.97
C ALA A 34 16.00 28.70 42.63
N ALA A 35 16.86 27.73 42.31
CA ALA A 35 16.76 26.92 41.10
C ALA A 35 15.49 26.05 41.06
N ILE A 36 15.14 25.42 42.19
CA ILE A 36 13.91 24.62 42.31
C ILE A 36 12.68 25.53 42.16
N SER A 37 12.68 26.70 42.81
CA SER A 37 11.57 27.66 42.71
C SER A 37 11.39 28.17 41.28
N PHE A 38 12.47 28.40 40.54
CA PHE A 38 12.43 28.78 39.13
C PHE A 38 11.88 27.66 38.24
N MET A 39 12.26 26.41 38.48
CA MET A 39 11.70 25.25 37.76
C MET A 39 10.21 25.07 38.03
N VAL A 40 9.75 25.23 39.27
CA VAL A 40 8.33 25.14 39.62
C VAL A 40 7.53 26.26 38.96
N LEU A 41 8.06 27.50 38.94
CA LEU A 41 7.42 28.62 38.25
C LEU A 41 7.36 28.41 36.73
N MET A 42 8.42 27.88 36.12
CA MET A 42 8.42 27.53 34.69
C MET A 42 7.41 26.42 34.38
N PHE A 43 7.32 25.39 35.21
CA PHE A 43 6.37 24.30 35.03
C PHE A 43 4.92 24.77 35.22
N SER A 44 4.67 25.65 36.20
CA SER A 44 3.35 26.26 36.43
C SER A 44 2.96 27.21 35.29
N LEU A 45 3.93 27.95 34.72
CA LEU A 45 3.71 28.77 33.53
C LEU A 45 3.37 27.90 32.30
N ILE A 46 4.08 26.79 32.11
CA ILE A 46 3.78 25.85 31.02
C ILE A 46 2.37 25.28 31.18
N LEU A 47 1.97 24.84 32.38
CA LEU A 47 0.63 24.29 32.64
C LEU A 47 -0.50 25.32 32.52
N THR A 48 -0.23 26.60 32.75
CA THR A 48 -1.25 27.66 32.62
C THR A 48 -1.35 28.23 31.21
N VAL A 49 -0.23 28.25 30.46
CA VAL A 49 -0.17 28.80 29.11
C VAL A 49 -0.52 27.74 28.05
N THR A 50 -0.25 26.45 28.29
CA THR A 50 -0.59 25.37 27.34
C THR A 50 -2.08 25.25 27.02
N PRO A 51 -3.03 25.34 27.97
CA PRO A 51 -4.46 25.31 27.65
C PRO A 51 -4.92 26.56 26.90
N MET A 52 -4.29 27.71 27.16
CA MET A 52 -4.65 28.99 26.56
C MET A 52 -4.16 29.08 25.11
N ILE A 53 -2.94 28.60 24.81
CA ILE A 53 -2.43 28.43 23.45
C ILE A 53 -3.23 27.35 22.71
N TRP A 54 -3.56 26.22 23.36
CA TRP A 54 -4.36 25.16 22.75
C TRP A 54 -5.77 25.64 22.40
N SER A 55 -6.43 26.42 23.27
CA SER A 55 -7.74 27.02 23.00
C SER A 55 -7.68 28.09 21.90
N TYR A 56 -6.60 28.88 21.82
CA TYR A 56 -6.42 29.91 20.77
C TYR A 56 -6.08 29.30 19.40
N MET A 57 -5.27 28.23 19.37
CA MET A 57 -4.96 27.48 18.14
C MET A 57 -6.16 26.65 17.68
N SER A 58 -6.88 25.97 18.59
CA SER A 58 -8.09 25.21 18.22
C SER A 58 -9.27 26.10 17.83
N GLY A 59 -9.43 27.26 18.46
CA GLY A 59 -10.53 28.21 18.17
C GLY A 59 -10.37 28.98 16.85
N SER A 60 -9.14 29.16 16.36
CA SER A 60 -8.87 29.83 15.08
C SER A 60 -8.94 28.89 13.87
N GLU A 61 -8.72 27.58 14.06
CA GLU A 61 -8.89 26.58 12.99
C GLU A 61 -10.34 26.09 12.84
N ALA A 62 -11.12 26.01 13.92
CA ALA A 62 -12.48 25.47 13.87
C ALA A 62 -13.48 26.35 13.08
N ASN A 63 -13.30 27.67 13.06
CA ASN A 63 -14.28 28.59 12.46
C ASN A 63 -13.98 29.01 11.00
N ASN A 64 -12.82 28.63 10.45
CA ASN A 64 -12.43 28.99 9.07
C ASN A 64 -12.35 27.80 8.11
N PHE A 65 -12.60 26.57 8.58
CA PHE A 65 -12.57 25.37 7.74
C PHE A 65 -13.89 25.08 7.00
N GLN A 66 -14.98 25.80 7.31
CA GLN A 66 -16.31 25.49 6.78
C GLN A 66 -16.52 25.69 5.26
N VAL A 67 -15.55 26.18 4.47
CA VAL A 67 -15.74 26.35 3.00
C VAL A 67 -14.47 26.06 2.15
N ARG A 68 -13.37 25.51 2.69
CA ARG A 68 -12.15 25.27 1.88
C ARG A 68 -11.81 23.80 1.68
N ARG A 69 -12.30 23.29 0.55
CA ARG A 69 -11.92 22.05 -0.18
C ARG A 69 -12.27 20.76 0.54
N SER A 70 -13.34 20.12 0.12
CA SER A 70 -13.60 18.72 0.43
C SER A 70 -12.42 17.85 -0.04
N PRO A 71 -11.72 17.17 0.86
CA PRO A 71 -10.68 16.19 0.54
C PRO A 71 -11.15 15.14 -0.47
N GLY A 72 -10.29 14.73 -1.41
CA GLY A 72 -10.59 13.69 -2.41
C GLY A 72 -11.42 14.14 -3.62
N LEU A 73 -12.00 15.34 -3.60
CA LEU A 73 -13.02 15.75 -4.57
C LEU A 73 -12.51 16.39 -5.88
N ASN A 74 -11.20 16.44 -6.18
CA ASN A 74 -10.68 16.68 -7.54
C ASN A 74 -9.14 16.59 -7.71
N SER A 75 -8.33 16.68 -6.64
CA SER A 75 -6.86 16.81 -6.76
C SER A 75 -6.05 15.61 -6.28
N THR A 76 -6.57 14.80 -5.36
CA THR A 76 -5.79 13.75 -4.70
C THR A 76 -5.71 12.50 -5.57
N LEU A 77 -4.49 11.97 -5.74
CA LEU A 77 -4.28 10.63 -6.30
C LEU A 77 -4.27 9.62 -5.17
N PRO A 78 -5.01 8.51 -5.29
CA PRO A 78 -4.85 7.43 -4.34
C PRO A 78 -3.46 6.82 -4.46
N VAL A 79 -2.88 6.49 -3.31
CA VAL A 79 -1.62 5.79 -3.17
C VAL A 79 -1.81 4.56 -2.27
N PRO A 80 -1.00 3.50 -2.42
CA PRO A 80 -1.09 2.29 -1.59
C PRO A 80 -0.59 2.54 -0.15
N CYS A 81 -1.33 3.35 0.62
CA CYS A 81 -1.12 3.52 2.04
C CYS A 81 -2.38 3.16 2.84
N HIS A 82 -2.12 2.75 4.08
CA HIS A 82 -3.12 2.40 5.07
C HIS A 82 -2.96 3.35 6.26
N SER A 83 -3.98 4.14 6.58
CA SER A 83 -3.95 5.06 7.73
C SER A 83 -4.36 4.33 9.00
N HIS A 84 -3.41 4.16 9.91
CA HIS A 84 -3.55 3.46 11.18
C HIS A 84 -3.62 4.46 12.35
N ASN A 85 -4.33 4.11 13.44
CA ASN A 85 -4.39 4.88 14.71
C ASN A 85 -4.97 6.30 14.58
N ASP A 86 -6.05 6.40 13.84
CA ASP A 86 -6.65 7.64 13.37
C ASP A 86 -7.32 8.49 14.49
N TYR A 87 -7.63 7.89 15.65
CA TYR A 87 -8.17 8.59 16.83
C TYR A 87 -7.23 9.61 17.48
N TRP A 88 -5.93 9.63 17.13
CA TRP A 88 -5.02 10.71 17.55
C TRP A 88 -5.16 12.00 16.72
N ARG A 89 -5.86 11.94 15.59
CA ARG A 89 -5.97 13.06 14.65
C ARG A 89 -7.29 13.81 14.85
N PRO A 90 -7.31 15.14 14.65
CA PRO A 90 -8.56 15.90 14.73
C PRO A 90 -9.63 15.45 13.72
N MET A 91 -9.21 15.15 12.48
CA MET A 91 -10.09 14.76 11.37
C MET A 91 -9.52 13.54 10.63
N PRO A 92 -9.60 12.32 11.20
CA PRO A 92 -8.85 11.17 10.71
C PRO A 92 -9.18 10.79 9.28
N PHE A 93 -10.47 10.58 9.00
CA PHE A 93 -10.96 10.24 7.67
C PHE A 93 -10.44 11.23 6.61
N TYR A 94 -10.68 12.52 6.82
CA TYR A 94 -10.27 13.56 5.87
C TYR A 94 -8.75 13.62 5.69
N SER A 95 -7.98 13.50 6.78
CA SER A 95 -6.51 13.48 6.70
C SER A 95 -5.98 12.29 5.88
N ALA A 96 -6.59 11.12 6.01
CA ALA A 96 -6.22 9.93 5.26
C ALA A 96 -6.57 10.08 3.77
N ILE A 97 -7.77 10.60 3.47
CA ILE A 97 -8.21 10.85 2.10
C ILE A 97 -7.35 11.92 1.42
N ASP A 98 -6.97 13.00 2.11
CA ASP A 98 -6.08 14.04 1.59
C ASP A 98 -4.67 13.53 1.32
N ALA A 99 -4.16 12.62 2.16
CA ALA A 99 -2.90 11.92 1.93
C ALA A 99 -2.98 10.91 0.77
N GLY A 100 -4.19 10.54 0.33
CA GLY A 100 -4.42 9.57 -0.72
C GLY A 100 -4.48 8.11 -0.25
N CYS A 101 -4.56 7.83 1.05
CA CYS A 101 -4.54 6.46 1.57
C CYS A 101 -5.82 5.70 1.26
N ILE A 102 -5.67 4.62 0.48
CA ILE A 102 -6.76 3.74 0.04
C ILE A 102 -7.26 2.78 1.13
N GLY A 103 -6.63 2.77 2.30
CA GLY A 103 -7.08 2.02 3.47
C GLY A 103 -7.07 2.88 4.72
N ILE A 104 -8.05 2.68 5.60
CA ILE A 104 -8.19 3.38 6.86
C ILE A 104 -8.64 2.37 7.93
N GLU A 105 -8.01 2.41 9.10
CA GLU A 105 -8.36 1.59 10.26
C GLU A 105 -9.17 2.37 11.30
N ALA A 106 -10.15 1.70 11.88
CA ALA A 106 -10.92 2.16 13.01
C ALA A 106 -10.98 1.08 14.11
N ASP A 107 -10.27 1.31 15.21
CA ASP A 107 -10.41 0.53 16.45
C ASP A 107 -11.73 0.90 17.14
N VAL A 108 -12.68 -0.04 17.21
CA VAL A 108 -14.03 0.23 17.74
C VAL A 108 -14.35 -0.60 18.98
N TRP A 109 -14.98 0.07 19.95
CA TRP A 109 -15.46 -0.50 21.20
C TRP A 109 -16.98 -0.38 21.27
N ALA A 110 -17.65 -1.48 21.55
CA ALA A 110 -19.09 -1.48 21.81
C ALA A 110 -19.33 -1.05 23.26
N VAL A 111 -19.94 0.12 23.43
CA VAL A 111 -20.32 0.63 24.75
C VAL A 111 -21.77 1.09 24.67
N GLN A 112 -22.66 0.38 25.37
CA GLN A 112 -24.12 0.54 25.24
C GLN A 112 -24.53 0.26 23.78
N ASP A 113 -25.30 1.16 23.15
CA ASP A 113 -25.86 1.00 21.80
C ASP A 113 -25.04 1.73 20.71
N GLU A 114 -23.74 1.94 20.94
CA GLU A 114 -22.88 2.69 20.03
C GLU A 114 -21.47 2.10 19.90
N LEU A 115 -20.82 2.37 18.76
CA LEU A 115 -19.43 1.98 18.48
C LEU A 115 -18.52 3.20 18.61
N TYR A 116 -17.78 3.27 19.72
CA TYR A 116 -16.81 4.33 19.98
C TYR A 116 -15.45 3.98 19.39
N VAL A 117 -14.76 4.98 18.85
CA VAL A 117 -13.44 4.80 18.25
C VAL A 117 -12.35 5.12 19.26
N GLY A 118 -11.37 4.24 19.42
CA GLY A 118 -10.20 4.50 20.26
C GLY A 118 -9.33 3.28 20.52
N HIS A 119 -8.07 3.51 20.89
CA HIS A 119 -7.12 2.43 21.18
C HIS A 119 -7.52 1.56 22.37
N ASN A 120 -8.11 2.18 23.39
CA ASN A 120 -8.48 1.55 24.65
C ASN A 120 -9.71 2.24 25.25
N LEU A 121 -10.39 1.54 26.15
CA LEU A 121 -11.60 2.02 26.83
C LEU A 121 -11.42 3.37 27.55
N GLY A 122 -10.22 3.65 28.09
CA GLY A 122 -9.93 4.89 28.81
C GLY A 122 -9.77 6.12 27.93
N GLY A 123 -9.54 5.93 26.63
CA GLY A 123 -9.39 7.00 25.64
C GLY A 123 -10.67 7.34 24.88
N LEU A 124 -11.80 6.68 25.18
CA LEU A 124 -13.06 6.92 24.48
C LEU A 124 -13.64 8.30 24.82
N SER A 125 -14.18 8.96 23.80
CA SER A 125 -14.85 10.25 23.92
C SER A 125 -16.25 10.16 23.34
N THR A 126 -17.22 10.81 23.98
CA THR A 126 -18.65 10.72 23.63
C THR A 126 -18.96 11.19 22.19
N GLY A 127 -18.11 12.04 21.60
CA GLY A 127 -18.25 12.52 20.23
C GLY A 127 -17.51 11.68 19.17
N GLN A 128 -16.70 10.70 19.58
CA GLN A 128 -15.81 9.92 18.72
C GLN A 128 -16.38 8.53 18.49
N THR A 129 -17.34 8.44 17.56
CA THR A 129 -17.99 7.17 17.18
C THR A 129 -17.60 6.79 15.75
N LEU A 130 -17.76 5.51 15.41
CA LEU A 130 -17.54 5.01 14.05
C LEU A 130 -18.37 5.85 13.05
N THR A 131 -19.60 6.17 13.45
CA THR A 131 -20.51 7.00 12.68
C THR A 131 -19.99 8.43 12.48
N SER A 132 -19.59 9.13 13.55
CA SER A 132 -19.17 10.53 13.45
C SER A 132 -17.83 10.70 12.76
N MET A 133 -16.91 9.74 12.94
CA MET A 133 -15.54 9.86 12.47
C MET A 133 -15.31 9.29 11.07
N TYR A 134 -16.07 8.28 10.65
CA TYR A 134 -15.85 7.59 9.37
C TYR A 134 -17.10 7.49 8.50
N ILE A 135 -18.20 6.92 9.01
CA ILE A 135 -19.38 6.65 8.16
C ILE A 135 -20.00 7.95 7.62
N ARG A 136 -20.22 8.96 8.47
CA ARG A 136 -20.84 10.22 8.05
C ARG A 136 -19.96 11.00 7.05
N PRO A 137 -18.65 11.23 7.32
CA PRO A 137 -17.76 11.84 6.33
C PRO A 137 -17.69 11.08 5.00
N LEU A 138 -17.65 9.74 5.05
CA LEU A 138 -17.64 8.88 3.86
C LEU A 138 -18.93 9.03 3.04
N MET A 139 -20.08 9.01 3.73
CA MET A 139 -21.39 9.23 3.11
C MET A 139 -21.48 10.61 2.45
N GLU A 140 -21.07 11.68 3.13
CA GLU A 140 -21.07 13.05 2.60
C GLU A 140 -20.23 13.15 1.31
N LEU A 141 -19.03 12.55 1.32
CA LEU A 141 -18.13 12.54 0.17
C LEU A 141 -18.69 11.73 -1.01
N LEU A 142 -19.21 10.52 -0.76
CA LEU A 142 -19.79 9.68 -1.80
C LEU A 142 -21.08 10.27 -2.38
N LEU A 143 -21.91 10.91 -1.57
CA LEU A 143 -23.09 11.66 -2.03
C LEU A 143 -22.67 12.79 -2.98
N ALA A 144 -21.64 13.56 -2.61
CA ALA A 144 -21.14 14.64 -3.44
C ALA A 144 -20.54 14.14 -4.78
N GLN A 145 -19.77 13.05 -4.76
CA GLN A 145 -19.16 12.45 -5.96
C GLN A 145 -20.17 11.84 -6.93
N ASN A 146 -21.31 11.37 -6.40
CA ASN A 146 -22.36 10.70 -7.16
C ASN A 146 -23.60 11.58 -7.38
N LEU A 147 -23.51 12.87 -7.05
CA LEU A 147 -24.59 13.82 -7.30
C LEU A 147 -24.88 13.90 -8.80
N TYR A 148 -26.14 13.73 -9.19
CA TYR A 148 -26.61 13.69 -10.58
C TYR A 148 -26.01 12.58 -11.46
N ARG A 149 -25.41 11.55 -10.86
CA ARG A 149 -24.92 10.39 -11.62
C ARG A 149 -26.10 9.53 -12.08
N ASP A 150 -26.00 9.03 -13.31
CA ASP A 150 -26.91 8.01 -13.82
C ASP A 150 -26.85 6.76 -12.93
N PRO A 151 -27.98 6.32 -12.32
CA PRO A 151 -28.03 5.13 -11.48
C PRO A 151 -27.63 3.83 -12.17
N SER A 152 -27.64 3.78 -13.51
CA SER A 152 -27.22 2.61 -14.29
C SER A 152 -25.70 2.44 -14.36
N LEU A 153 -24.93 3.48 -14.06
CA LEU A 153 -23.47 3.43 -14.06
C LEU A 153 -22.91 2.99 -12.69
N PRO A 154 -21.75 2.31 -12.64
CA PRO A 154 -21.08 2.00 -11.37
C PRO A 154 -20.85 3.27 -10.54
N PRO A 155 -21.08 3.28 -9.23
CA PRO A 155 -20.87 4.46 -8.40
C PRO A 155 -19.39 4.88 -8.37
N ARG A 156 -19.14 6.19 -8.27
CA ARG A 156 -17.80 6.76 -8.07
C ARG A 156 -17.37 6.59 -6.62
N GLY A 157 -16.12 6.20 -6.44
CA GLY A 157 -15.41 6.18 -5.17
C GLY A 157 -15.00 7.56 -4.66
N VAL A 158 -14.26 7.56 -3.56
CA VAL A 158 -13.87 8.78 -2.84
C VAL A 158 -12.86 9.65 -3.60
N TYR A 159 -12.07 9.07 -4.52
CA TYR A 159 -11.03 9.77 -5.27
C TYR A 159 -11.52 10.22 -6.66
N GLY A 160 -11.74 11.52 -6.84
CA GLY A 160 -12.21 12.07 -8.12
C GLY A 160 -11.30 11.77 -9.32
N ARG A 161 -9.97 11.68 -9.10
CA ARG A 161 -9.00 11.36 -10.16
C ARG A 161 -8.93 9.87 -10.55
N LYS A 162 -9.40 8.99 -9.66
CA LYS A 162 -9.51 7.54 -9.90
C LYS A 162 -10.83 7.03 -9.31
N PRO A 163 -11.97 7.34 -9.95
CA PRO A 163 -13.29 7.07 -9.38
C PRO A 163 -13.62 5.59 -9.21
N GLY A 164 -12.84 4.67 -9.81
CA GLY A 164 -12.97 3.22 -9.57
C GLY A 164 -12.16 2.70 -8.39
N GLN A 165 -11.32 3.53 -7.75
CA GLN A 165 -10.54 3.11 -6.58
C GLN A 165 -11.47 2.96 -5.37
N THR A 166 -11.55 1.74 -4.86
CA THR A 166 -12.22 1.44 -3.59
C THR A 166 -11.42 1.98 -2.40
N LEU A 167 -12.13 2.45 -1.37
CA LEU A 167 -11.57 2.75 -0.06
C LEU A 167 -11.81 1.55 0.86
N VAL A 168 -10.76 1.04 1.49
CA VAL A 168 -10.88 -0.01 2.48
C VAL A 168 -11.11 0.62 3.86
N LEU A 169 -12.23 0.28 4.49
CA LEU A 169 -12.49 0.59 5.89
C LEU A 169 -12.23 -0.68 6.70
N LEU A 170 -11.05 -0.76 7.32
CA LEU A 170 -10.67 -1.82 8.24
C LEU A 170 -11.24 -1.50 9.63
N VAL A 171 -12.14 -2.35 10.13
CA VAL A 171 -12.80 -2.17 11.42
C VAL A 171 -12.24 -3.21 12.39
N ASP A 172 -11.44 -2.75 13.35
CA ASP A 172 -10.88 -3.60 14.39
C ASP A 172 -11.85 -3.64 15.59
N LEU A 173 -12.59 -4.74 15.70
CA LEU A 173 -13.53 -4.95 16.80
C LEU A 173 -12.74 -5.27 18.08
N LYS A 174 -12.77 -4.37 19.07
CA LYS A 174 -12.10 -4.57 20.37
C LYS A 174 -13.00 -5.18 21.45
N SER A 175 -14.28 -5.35 21.14
CA SER A 175 -15.31 -5.81 22.07
C SER A 175 -15.95 -7.10 21.57
N ASN A 176 -16.59 -7.83 22.48
CA ASN A 176 -17.25 -9.12 22.21
C ASN A 176 -18.10 -9.05 20.91
N PRO A 177 -17.93 -9.99 19.97
CA PRO A 177 -18.60 -9.96 18.68
C PRO A 177 -20.13 -10.00 18.79
N ASN A 178 -20.69 -10.65 19.82
CA ASN A 178 -22.14 -10.71 20.00
C ASN A 178 -22.78 -9.33 20.27
N THR A 179 -22.00 -8.36 20.77
CA THR A 179 -22.47 -6.98 20.98
C THR A 179 -21.97 -6.03 19.90
N SER A 180 -20.73 -6.19 19.44
CA SER A 180 -20.12 -5.26 18.48
C SER A 180 -20.56 -5.51 17.03
N TRP A 181 -20.80 -6.76 16.64
CA TRP A 181 -21.20 -7.11 15.27
C TRP A 181 -22.57 -6.55 14.87
N PRO A 182 -23.66 -6.70 15.66
CA PRO A 182 -24.96 -6.12 15.30
C PRO A 182 -24.91 -4.60 15.15
N LEU A 183 -24.15 -3.92 16.02
CA LEU A 183 -23.95 -2.47 15.93
C LEU A 183 -23.17 -2.11 14.66
N LEU A 184 -22.15 -2.89 14.28
CA LEU A 184 -21.42 -2.66 13.05
C LEU A 184 -22.33 -2.78 11.82
N LEU A 185 -23.16 -3.82 11.75
CA LEU A 185 -24.13 -4.00 10.68
C LEU A 185 -25.07 -2.79 10.56
N GLU A 186 -25.57 -2.30 11.70
CA GLU A 186 -26.42 -1.10 11.78
C GLU A 186 -25.70 0.14 11.25
N LYS A 187 -24.47 0.41 11.70
CA LYS A 187 -23.74 1.62 11.28
C LYS A 187 -23.34 1.59 9.81
N LEU A 188 -23.22 0.41 9.20
CA LEU A 188 -22.94 0.23 7.77
C LEU A 188 -24.17 0.32 6.86
N GLU A 189 -25.37 0.22 7.43
CA GLU A 189 -26.63 0.17 6.68
C GLU A 189 -26.83 1.35 5.70
N PRO A 190 -26.48 2.61 6.02
CA PRO A 190 -26.62 3.72 5.08
C PRO A 190 -25.80 3.57 3.79
N LEU A 191 -24.64 2.90 3.86
CA LEU A 191 -23.77 2.59 2.72
C LEU A 191 -24.34 1.39 1.94
N ARG A 192 -24.81 0.37 2.66
CA ARG A 192 -25.40 -0.86 2.10
C ARG A 192 -26.62 -0.55 1.23
N GLN A 193 -27.58 0.23 1.75
CA GLN A 193 -28.81 0.60 1.03
C GLN A 193 -28.55 1.35 -0.28
N ARG A 194 -27.38 1.98 -0.42
CA ARG A 194 -26.96 2.71 -1.62
C ARG A 194 -26.12 1.87 -2.58
N GLY A 195 -25.87 0.60 -2.26
CA GLY A 195 -25.03 -0.30 -3.04
C GLY A 195 -23.57 0.16 -3.09
N TRP A 196 -23.08 0.80 -2.02
CA TRP A 196 -21.72 1.33 -1.95
C TRP A 196 -20.71 0.40 -1.28
N LEU A 197 -21.18 -0.69 -0.66
CA LEU A 197 -20.33 -1.72 -0.06
C LEU A 197 -19.98 -2.80 -1.08
N SER A 198 -18.70 -3.14 -1.18
CA SER A 198 -18.21 -4.27 -1.96
C SER A 198 -18.82 -5.53 -1.38
N HIS A 199 -19.18 -6.50 -2.22
CA HIS A 199 -19.90 -7.69 -1.76
C HIS A 199 -19.61 -8.89 -2.65
N VAL A 200 -20.03 -10.08 -2.19
CA VAL A 200 -20.04 -11.28 -3.01
C VAL A 200 -21.42 -11.46 -3.63
N ASP A 201 -21.46 -11.56 -4.95
CA ASP A 201 -22.66 -11.91 -5.72
C ASP A 201 -22.34 -13.07 -6.66
N ASP A 202 -23.15 -14.13 -6.64
CA ASP A 202 -22.96 -15.35 -7.45
C ASP A 202 -21.53 -15.91 -7.42
N GLY A 203 -20.92 -15.99 -6.23
CA GLY A 203 -19.56 -16.49 -6.05
C GLY A 203 -18.46 -15.57 -6.61
N LYS A 204 -18.77 -14.31 -6.90
CA LYS A 204 -17.82 -13.31 -7.41
C LYS A 204 -17.75 -12.09 -6.51
N PHE A 205 -16.54 -11.58 -6.32
CA PHE A 205 -16.32 -10.32 -5.64
C PHE A 205 -16.71 -9.13 -6.55
N ILE A 206 -17.72 -8.38 -6.13
CA ILE A 206 -18.16 -7.13 -6.77
C ILE A 206 -17.55 -5.95 -6.02
N SER A 207 -16.56 -5.29 -6.63
CA SER A 207 -15.95 -4.09 -6.05
C SER A 207 -16.90 -2.89 -6.12
N ARG A 208 -16.99 -2.16 -5.00
CA ARG A 208 -17.76 -0.91 -4.86
C ARG A 208 -16.89 0.17 -4.19
N PRO A 209 -17.39 1.41 -4.05
CA PRO A 209 -16.64 2.52 -3.46
C PRO A 209 -15.99 2.24 -2.11
N VAL A 210 -16.57 1.33 -1.32
CA VAL A 210 -16.10 0.98 0.02
C VAL A 210 -16.02 -0.54 0.16
N THR A 211 -14.86 -1.05 0.55
CA THR A 211 -14.71 -2.43 1.02
C THR A 211 -14.55 -2.41 2.54
N VAL A 212 -15.42 -3.09 3.27
CA VAL A 212 -15.31 -3.21 4.73
C VAL A 212 -14.58 -4.49 5.07
N VAL A 213 -13.57 -4.40 5.93
CA VAL A 213 -12.81 -5.56 6.41
C VAL A 213 -12.88 -5.59 7.92
N GLY A 214 -13.36 -6.68 8.51
CA GLY A 214 -13.36 -6.89 9.96
C GLY A 214 -12.06 -7.54 10.41
N THR A 215 -11.49 -7.02 11.50
CA THR A 215 -10.33 -7.58 12.21
C THR A 215 -10.57 -7.55 13.72
N GLY A 216 -9.58 -7.90 14.54
CA GLY A 216 -9.70 -7.97 15.99
C GLY A 216 -10.53 -9.16 16.45
N GLU A 217 -11.58 -8.90 17.24
CA GLU A 217 -12.56 -9.88 17.75
C GLU A 217 -13.60 -10.30 16.68
N THR A 218 -13.41 -9.90 15.41
CA THR A 218 -14.25 -10.38 14.32
C THR A 218 -14.07 -11.89 14.14
N GLU A 219 -15.17 -12.64 13.99
CA GLU A 219 -15.13 -14.06 13.70
C GLU A 219 -15.46 -14.32 12.22
N VAL A 220 -14.72 -15.22 11.56
CA VAL A 220 -14.95 -15.57 10.14
C VAL A 220 -16.37 -16.12 9.90
N ARG A 221 -16.97 -16.78 10.89
CA ARG A 221 -18.36 -17.27 10.83
C ARG A 221 -19.34 -16.11 10.62
N LEU A 222 -19.13 -14.99 11.30
CA LEU A 222 -20.00 -13.81 11.17
C LEU A 222 -19.92 -13.21 9.77
N VAL A 223 -18.74 -13.18 9.18
CA VAL A 223 -18.52 -12.75 7.79
C VAL A 223 -19.22 -13.69 6.81
N ASN A 224 -19.14 -15.01 7.04
CA ASN A 224 -19.68 -16.00 6.12
C ASN A 224 -21.19 -16.18 6.20
N GLU A 225 -21.76 -16.16 7.40
CA GLU A 225 -23.15 -16.54 7.70
C GLU A 225 -24.02 -15.35 8.08
N ASP A 226 -23.47 -14.37 8.81
CA ASP A 226 -24.23 -13.31 9.48
C ASP A 226 -24.01 -11.92 8.84
N SER A 227 -23.30 -11.83 7.71
CA SER A 227 -23.11 -10.60 6.92
C SER A 227 -24.21 -10.47 5.86
N PRO A 228 -25.07 -9.43 5.93
CA PRO A 228 -26.07 -9.18 4.90
C PRO A 228 -25.41 -8.97 3.55
N LEU A 229 -25.88 -9.66 2.51
CA LEU A 229 -25.36 -9.56 1.14
C LEU A 229 -23.86 -9.92 1.00
N ARG A 230 -23.23 -10.54 2.02
CA ARG A 230 -21.79 -10.87 2.01
C ARG A 230 -20.93 -9.64 1.70
N ASP A 231 -21.18 -8.54 2.41
CA ASP A 231 -20.60 -7.21 2.15
C ASP A 231 -19.54 -6.74 3.17
N ILE A 232 -19.15 -7.62 4.08
CA ILE A 232 -18.02 -7.46 4.99
C ILE A 232 -17.06 -8.62 4.72
N PHE A 233 -15.77 -8.32 4.68
CA PHE A 233 -14.70 -9.30 4.46
C PHE A 233 -13.84 -9.45 5.72
N PHE A 234 -13.00 -10.47 5.75
CA PHE A 234 -12.18 -10.80 6.89
C PHE A 234 -10.71 -10.42 6.68
N ASP A 235 -10.04 -10.00 7.75
CA ASP A 235 -8.58 -9.95 7.83
C ASP A 235 -8.06 -11.29 8.35
N ALA A 236 -7.69 -12.18 7.42
CA ALA A 236 -7.33 -13.56 7.76
C ALA A 236 -5.99 -13.64 8.51
N PRO A 237 -5.93 -14.33 9.67
CA PRO A 237 -4.70 -14.48 10.42
C PRO A 237 -3.65 -15.24 9.60
N LEU A 238 -2.57 -14.56 9.24
CA LEU A 238 -1.54 -15.08 8.34
C LEU A 238 -0.86 -16.35 8.87
N ASP A 239 -0.81 -16.52 10.18
CA ASP A 239 -0.23 -17.68 10.87
C ASP A 239 -1.21 -18.82 11.13
N GLN A 240 -2.50 -18.62 10.82
CA GLN A 240 -3.59 -19.59 11.01
C GLN A 240 -4.42 -19.74 9.74
N LEU A 241 -3.79 -19.59 8.58
CA LEU A 241 -4.42 -19.88 7.30
C LEU A 241 -4.64 -21.41 7.21
N GLU A 242 -5.69 -21.93 7.84
CA GLU A 242 -6.10 -23.32 7.71
C GLU A 242 -6.78 -23.55 6.34
N GLU A 243 -6.61 -24.75 5.79
CA GLU A 243 -7.15 -25.10 4.48
C GLU A 243 -8.69 -25.12 4.52
N GLY A 244 -9.33 -24.33 3.65
CA GLY A 244 -10.79 -24.29 3.50
C GLY A 244 -11.53 -23.27 4.37
N LEU A 245 -10.88 -22.58 5.32
CA LEU A 245 -11.52 -21.53 6.13
C LEU A 245 -11.50 -20.14 5.48
N PHE A 246 -10.43 -19.83 4.74
CA PHE A 246 -10.21 -18.51 4.14
C PHE A 246 -10.01 -18.61 2.64
N ASP A 247 -10.71 -17.77 1.89
CA ASP A 247 -10.61 -17.64 0.44
C ASP A 247 -10.70 -16.16 0.00
N ASN A 248 -10.63 -15.92 -1.31
CA ASN A 248 -10.71 -14.59 -1.91
C ASN A 248 -12.14 -13.97 -1.89
N LEU A 249 -13.15 -14.72 -1.44
CA LEU A 249 -14.54 -14.26 -1.34
C LEU A 249 -14.93 -13.94 0.10
N ASN A 250 -14.24 -14.48 1.09
CA ASN A 250 -14.47 -14.17 2.50
C ASN A 250 -13.37 -13.30 3.13
N SER A 251 -12.15 -13.31 2.59
CA SER A 251 -11.01 -12.60 3.16
C SER A 251 -10.43 -11.59 2.17
N TYR A 252 -10.23 -10.36 2.63
CA TYR A 252 -9.68 -9.29 1.80
C TYR A 252 -8.23 -8.96 2.15
N TYR A 253 -7.88 -9.11 3.43
CA TYR A 253 -6.52 -8.98 3.93
C TYR A 253 -6.04 -10.28 4.55
N THR A 254 -4.72 -10.36 4.69
CA THR A 254 -4.11 -11.30 5.61
C THR A 254 -3.03 -10.57 6.39
N SER A 255 -3.12 -10.65 7.71
CA SER A 255 -2.23 -9.93 8.61
C SER A 255 -1.89 -10.79 9.83
N VAL A 256 -0.79 -10.44 10.49
CA VAL A 256 -0.40 -11.01 11.78
C VAL A 256 0.52 -10.04 12.49
N SER A 257 0.51 -10.05 13.83
CA SER A 257 1.52 -9.34 14.60
C SER A 257 2.91 -9.89 14.26
N PHE A 258 3.75 -9.04 13.66
CA PHE A 258 5.11 -9.40 13.28
C PHE A 258 5.91 -9.96 14.48
N GLU A 259 5.83 -9.30 15.63
CA GLU A 259 6.56 -9.75 16.81
C GLU A 259 6.03 -11.09 17.36
N LYS A 260 4.70 -11.30 17.38
CA LYS A 260 4.15 -12.59 17.83
C LYS A 260 4.49 -13.73 16.85
N SER A 261 4.48 -13.43 15.56
CA SER A 261 4.67 -14.44 14.53
C SER A 261 6.14 -14.71 14.22
N ILE A 262 6.89 -13.66 13.89
CA ILE A 262 8.30 -13.73 13.48
C ILE A 262 9.26 -13.55 14.66
N GLY A 263 8.84 -12.86 15.71
CA GLY A 263 9.70 -12.50 16.86
C GLY A 263 10.30 -11.10 16.73
N LYS A 264 11.00 -10.67 17.78
CA LYS A 264 11.69 -9.36 17.79
C LYS A 264 12.81 -9.30 16.77
N VAL A 265 12.98 -8.13 16.15
CA VAL A 265 14.11 -7.84 15.26
C VAL A 265 15.33 -7.51 16.11
N GLY A 266 16.42 -8.25 15.93
CA GLY A 266 17.68 -7.98 16.62
C GLY A 266 18.42 -6.77 16.02
N SER A 267 19.45 -6.28 16.73
CA SER A 267 20.31 -5.18 16.23
C SER A 267 21.05 -5.50 14.94
N LYS A 268 21.18 -6.78 14.59
CA LYS A 268 21.77 -7.28 13.34
C LYS A 268 20.72 -7.65 12.27
N GLY A 269 19.44 -7.31 12.49
CA GLY A 269 18.33 -7.70 11.64
C GLY A 269 17.66 -9.01 12.05
N LEU A 270 16.95 -9.62 11.09
CA LEU A 270 16.26 -10.90 11.25
C LEU A 270 17.25 -12.07 11.21
N LYS A 271 17.06 -13.05 12.10
CA LYS A 271 17.81 -14.32 12.06
C LYS A 271 17.41 -15.15 10.83
N PRO A 272 18.27 -16.10 10.37
CA PRO A 272 17.93 -16.98 9.27
C PRO A 272 16.59 -17.70 9.44
N GLU A 273 16.30 -18.24 10.63
CA GLU A 273 15.02 -18.91 10.91
C GLU A 273 13.81 -17.96 10.83
N GLN A 274 13.99 -16.68 11.19
CA GLN A 274 12.94 -15.65 11.10
C GLN A 274 12.68 -15.25 9.65
N LEU A 275 13.73 -15.18 8.82
CA LEU A 275 13.61 -14.92 7.39
C LEU A 275 12.93 -16.07 6.66
N GLU A 276 13.26 -17.31 7.01
CA GLU A 276 12.62 -18.50 6.45
C GLU A 276 11.13 -18.53 6.81
N LYS A 277 10.78 -18.31 8.08
CA LYS A 277 9.38 -18.22 8.52
C LYS A 277 8.62 -17.09 7.81
N LEU A 278 9.23 -15.90 7.71
CA LEU A 278 8.64 -14.76 7.01
C LEU A 278 8.37 -15.08 5.53
N ARG A 279 9.35 -15.67 4.83
CA ARG A 279 9.20 -16.08 3.43
C ARG A 279 8.14 -17.16 3.28
N GLY A 280 8.10 -18.14 4.17
CA GLY A 280 7.09 -19.19 4.17
C GLY A 280 5.67 -18.63 4.34
N GLN A 281 5.48 -17.68 5.26
CA GLN A 281 4.19 -17.01 5.46
C GLN A 281 3.80 -16.15 4.26
N ILE A 282 4.72 -15.37 3.70
CA ILE A 282 4.47 -14.60 2.46
C ILE A 282 4.12 -15.54 1.31
N SER A 283 4.83 -16.67 1.18
CA SER A 283 4.55 -17.67 0.16
C SER A 283 3.18 -18.32 0.35
N GLN A 284 2.77 -18.64 1.58
CA GLN A 284 1.42 -19.16 1.86
C GLN A 284 0.32 -18.13 1.63
N ALA A 285 0.53 -16.87 2.03
CA ALA A 285 -0.35 -15.75 1.71
C ALA A 285 -0.48 -15.58 0.20
N HIS A 286 0.63 -15.63 -0.53
CA HIS A 286 0.61 -15.57 -1.98
C HIS A 286 -0.01 -16.83 -2.58
N GLY A 287 0.19 -18.02 -2.03
CA GLY A 287 -0.38 -19.28 -2.52
C GLY A 287 -1.90 -19.33 -2.38
N ARG A 288 -2.42 -18.83 -1.27
CA ARG A 288 -3.88 -18.75 -0.98
C ARG A 288 -4.52 -17.50 -1.58
N GLY A 289 -3.76 -16.41 -1.63
CA GLY A 289 -4.06 -15.17 -2.35
C GLY A 289 -3.76 -15.24 -3.85
N THR A 290 -3.22 -16.34 -4.38
CA THR A 290 -3.08 -16.58 -5.83
C THR A 290 -4.38 -17.05 -6.47
N MET A 291 -5.49 -17.07 -5.72
CA MET A 291 -6.83 -16.95 -6.33
C MET A 291 -7.28 -15.50 -6.53
N ALA A 292 -6.48 -14.48 -6.17
CA ALA A 292 -6.76 -13.10 -6.61
C ALA A 292 -6.47 -12.88 -8.11
N ASN A 293 -5.82 -13.85 -8.77
CA ASN A 293 -5.55 -13.83 -10.21
C ASN A 293 -6.25 -14.94 -11.01
N GLU A 294 -6.96 -15.88 -10.35
CA GLU A 294 -7.86 -16.77 -11.09
C GLU A 294 -9.00 -15.92 -11.66
N GLY A 295 -8.91 -15.62 -12.95
CA GLY A 295 -9.84 -14.76 -13.68
C GLY A 295 -9.39 -13.30 -13.88
N ARG A 296 -8.25 -12.84 -13.33
CA ARG A 296 -7.73 -11.50 -13.70
C ARG A 296 -6.85 -11.59 -14.94
N ILE A 297 -7.35 -11.02 -16.02
CA ILE A 297 -6.64 -10.98 -17.29
C ILE A 297 -5.87 -9.67 -17.46
N ALA A 298 -4.70 -9.73 -18.12
CA ALA A 298 -3.97 -8.53 -18.48
C ALA A 298 -4.80 -7.64 -19.43
N THR A 299 -4.93 -6.36 -19.10
CA THR A 299 -5.60 -5.32 -19.90
C THR A 299 -4.62 -4.22 -20.29
N LEU A 300 -5.01 -3.36 -21.24
CA LEU A 300 -4.15 -2.26 -21.68
C LEU A 300 -4.05 -1.19 -20.60
N ASP A 301 -2.83 -0.86 -20.18
CA ASP A 301 -2.59 0.35 -19.39
C ASP A 301 -2.81 1.59 -20.27
N SER A 302 -3.80 2.39 -19.89
CA SER A 302 -4.13 3.67 -20.54
C SER A 302 -2.94 4.63 -20.66
N THR A 303 -1.95 4.56 -19.77
CA THR A 303 -0.80 5.48 -19.79
C THR A 303 0.16 5.25 -20.95
N ILE A 304 0.15 4.06 -21.55
CA ILE A 304 0.98 3.72 -22.70
C ILE A 304 0.18 3.65 -24.01
N ALA A 305 -1.16 3.74 -23.95
CA ALA A 305 -2.04 3.56 -25.10
C ALA A 305 -1.69 4.48 -26.28
N ASP A 306 -1.34 5.74 -26.01
CA ASP A 306 -0.98 6.73 -27.03
C ASP A 306 0.32 6.39 -27.80
N ARG A 307 1.13 5.46 -27.28
CA ARG A 307 2.37 5.01 -27.91
C ARG A 307 2.18 3.75 -28.76
N LEU A 308 1.00 3.14 -28.69
CA LEU A 308 0.71 1.87 -29.35
C LEU A 308 -0.09 2.10 -30.64
N PRO A 309 -0.04 1.16 -31.59
CA PRO A 309 -0.94 1.16 -32.73
C PRO A 309 -2.41 1.12 -32.31
N ALA A 310 -3.31 1.69 -33.12
CA ALA A 310 -4.75 1.73 -32.83
C ALA A 310 -5.37 0.33 -32.60
N TYR A 311 -4.84 -0.69 -33.28
CA TYR A 311 -5.30 -2.06 -33.11
C TYR A 311 -5.01 -2.61 -31.71
N SER A 312 -4.00 -2.11 -30.99
CA SER A 312 -3.70 -2.57 -29.64
C SER A 312 -4.89 -2.37 -28.71
N LYS A 313 -5.47 -1.16 -28.73
CA LYS A 313 -6.69 -0.88 -27.96
C LYS A 313 -7.84 -1.80 -28.39
N THR A 314 -8.05 -1.96 -29.70
CA THR A 314 -9.10 -2.81 -30.25
C THR A 314 -8.99 -4.26 -29.77
N LEU A 315 -7.78 -4.83 -29.81
CA LEU A 315 -7.51 -6.20 -29.36
C LEU A 315 -7.68 -6.36 -27.85
N PHE A 316 -7.17 -5.40 -27.05
CA PHE A 316 -7.32 -5.43 -25.59
C PHE A 316 -8.77 -5.25 -25.14
N ASP A 317 -9.55 -4.40 -25.81
CA ASP A 317 -10.98 -4.22 -25.53
C ASP A 317 -11.76 -5.51 -25.84
N GLY A 318 -11.50 -6.16 -26.99
CA GLY A 318 -12.12 -7.44 -27.33
C GLY A 318 -11.74 -8.56 -26.36
N LYS A 319 -10.47 -8.63 -25.98
CA LYS A 319 -9.97 -9.58 -24.97
C LYS A 319 -10.62 -9.35 -23.61
N ALA A 320 -10.80 -8.09 -23.19
CA ALA A 320 -11.46 -7.74 -21.94
C ALA A 320 -12.96 -8.08 -21.96
N ALA A 321 -13.65 -7.79 -23.07
CA ALA A 321 -15.07 -8.08 -23.24
C ALA A 321 -15.39 -9.58 -23.19
N LYS A 322 -14.47 -10.43 -23.65
CA LYS A 322 -14.60 -11.90 -23.64
C LYS A 322 -13.95 -12.58 -22.44
N ASP A 323 -13.37 -11.80 -21.52
CA ASP A 323 -12.63 -12.30 -20.35
C ASP A 323 -11.55 -13.36 -20.69
N LEU A 324 -10.79 -13.12 -21.77
CA LEU A 324 -9.80 -14.08 -22.28
C LEU A 324 -8.40 -13.84 -21.71
N SER A 325 -7.73 -14.92 -21.30
CA SER A 325 -6.30 -14.91 -20.98
C SER A 325 -5.44 -14.92 -22.25
N PHE A 326 -4.15 -14.55 -22.13
CA PHE A 326 -3.23 -14.71 -23.26
C PHE A 326 -2.95 -16.18 -23.58
N GLU A 327 -2.97 -17.07 -22.59
CA GLU A 327 -2.92 -18.53 -22.78
C GLU A 327 -4.04 -19.02 -23.70
N ALA A 328 -5.29 -18.63 -23.43
CA ALA A 328 -6.44 -19.05 -24.23
C ALA A 328 -6.32 -18.57 -25.69
N ILE A 329 -5.93 -17.30 -25.90
CA ILE A 329 -5.75 -16.74 -27.24
C ILE A 329 -4.56 -17.41 -27.94
N ALA A 330 -3.45 -17.61 -27.25
CA ALA A 330 -2.25 -18.25 -27.78
C ALA A 330 -2.51 -19.69 -28.24
N LYS A 331 -3.25 -20.45 -27.44
CA LYS A 331 -3.70 -21.81 -27.78
C LYS A 331 -4.56 -21.81 -29.04
N HIS A 332 -5.48 -20.86 -29.19
CA HIS A 332 -6.33 -20.76 -30.37
C HIS A 332 -5.53 -20.35 -31.63
N LEU A 333 -4.60 -19.39 -31.49
CA LEU A 333 -3.73 -18.92 -32.58
C LEU A 333 -2.68 -19.95 -32.99
N GLY A 334 -2.29 -20.87 -32.10
CA GLY A 334 -1.15 -21.77 -32.34
C GLY A 334 0.20 -21.05 -32.21
N ARG A 335 0.28 -20.03 -31.35
CA ARG A 335 1.49 -19.24 -31.07
C ARG A 335 1.85 -19.35 -29.58
N SER A 336 3.06 -18.94 -29.20
CA SER A 336 3.39 -18.84 -27.77
C SER A 336 2.70 -17.63 -27.13
N GLU A 337 2.43 -17.72 -25.83
CA GLU A 337 1.78 -16.65 -25.06
C GLU A 337 2.50 -15.31 -25.18
N VAL A 338 3.83 -15.32 -25.04
CA VAL A 338 4.65 -14.10 -25.15
C VAL A 338 4.56 -13.51 -26.55
N ALA A 339 4.48 -14.34 -27.60
CA ALA A 339 4.34 -13.85 -28.97
C ALA A 339 2.97 -13.19 -29.22
N VAL A 340 1.90 -13.73 -28.63
CA VAL A 340 0.56 -13.13 -28.71
C VAL A 340 0.48 -11.84 -27.90
N ALA A 341 1.02 -11.81 -26.69
CA ALA A 341 1.11 -10.57 -25.91
C ALA A 341 1.90 -9.49 -26.66
N ALA A 342 3.05 -9.86 -27.26
CA ALA A 342 3.84 -8.96 -28.10
C ALA A 342 3.03 -8.44 -29.31
N LEU A 343 2.21 -9.27 -29.93
CA LEU A 343 1.30 -8.85 -31.01
C LEU A 343 0.33 -7.78 -30.54
N PHE A 344 -0.31 -7.98 -29.38
CA PHE A 344 -1.25 -7.03 -28.78
C PHE A 344 -0.60 -5.68 -28.47
N TYR A 345 0.67 -5.67 -28.04
CA TYR A 345 1.45 -4.45 -27.84
C TYR A 345 2.10 -3.89 -29.12
N GLY A 346 1.75 -4.42 -30.28
CA GLY A 346 2.25 -3.96 -31.58
C GLY A 346 3.72 -4.27 -31.87
N GLN A 347 4.27 -5.27 -31.18
CA GLN A 347 5.66 -5.71 -31.28
C GLN A 347 5.85 -6.98 -32.14
N ALA A 348 4.75 -7.57 -32.64
CA ALA A 348 4.77 -8.71 -33.56
C ALA A 348 3.79 -8.50 -34.73
N THR A 349 4.06 -9.18 -35.84
CA THR A 349 3.21 -9.17 -37.04
C THR A 349 2.16 -10.28 -36.94
N ALA A 350 0.93 -9.98 -37.35
CA ALA A 350 -0.13 -10.97 -37.52
C ALA A 350 -0.01 -11.62 -38.91
N SER A 351 -0.08 -12.94 -38.98
CA SER A 351 -0.31 -13.64 -40.24
C SER A 351 -1.78 -13.50 -40.68
N PRO A 352 -2.12 -13.79 -41.95
CA PRO A 352 -3.52 -13.86 -42.37
C PRO A 352 -4.36 -14.83 -41.54
N GLU A 353 -3.77 -15.96 -41.12
CA GLU A 353 -4.40 -16.94 -40.24
C GLU A 353 -4.61 -16.38 -38.83
N ASP A 354 -3.64 -15.62 -38.29
CA ASP A 354 -3.80 -14.93 -37.00
C ASP A 354 -4.98 -13.96 -37.04
N ILE A 355 -5.14 -13.19 -38.12
CA ILE A 355 -6.23 -12.22 -38.26
C ILE A 355 -7.60 -12.91 -38.26
N GLU A 356 -7.71 -14.04 -38.96
CA GLU A 356 -8.94 -14.84 -39.00
C GLU A 356 -9.29 -15.40 -37.61
N LYS A 357 -8.32 -16.03 -36.94
CA LYS A 357 -8.51 -16.59 -35.60
C LYS A 357 -8.76 -15.52 -34.53
N LEU A 358 -8.11 -14.37 -34.63
CA LEU A 358 -8.36 -13.23 -33.73
C LEU A 358 -9.75 -12.64 -33.93
N SER A 359 -10.20 -12.53 -35.18
CA SER A 359 -11.56 -12.09 -35.51
C SER A 359 -12.61 -13.02 -34.89
N GLU A 360 -12.41 -14.34 -35.01
CA GLU A 360 -13.31 -15.36 -34.45
C GLU A 360 -13.34 -15.31 -32.91
N ILE A 361 -12.19 -15.41 -32.25
CA ILE A 361 -12.16 -15.55 -30.78
C ILE A 361 -12.51 -14.26 -30.05
N LEU A 362 -12.22 -13.09 -30.63
CA LEU A 362 -12.50 -11.78 -30.02
C LEU A 362 -13.83 -11.18 -30.49
N ASP A 363 -14.51 -11.81 -31.46
CA ASP A 363 -15.77 -11.32 -32.04
C ASP A 363 -15.63 -9.91 -32.62
N LEU A 364 -14.58 -9.73 -33.43
CA LEU A 364 -14.21 -8.47 -34.08
C LEU A 364 -14.28 -8.62 -35.59
N SER A 365 -14.61 -7.55 -36.33
CA SER A 365 -14.64 -7.60 -37.81
C SER A 365 -13.26 -7.93 -38.39
N LYS A 366 -13.22 -9.00 -39.20
CA LYS A 366 -12.02 -9.45 -39.93
C LYS A 366 -11.48 -8.34 -40.83
N GLU A 367 -12.35 -7.61 -41.51
CA GLU A 367 -11.99 -6.51 -42.41
C GLU A 367 -11.35 -5.36 -41.63
N ALA A 368 -11.93 -5.00 -40.48
CA ALA A 368 -11.39 -3.94 -39.62
C ALA A 368 -10.03 -4.31 -39.03
N LEU A 369 -9.85 -5.58 -38.63
CA LEU A 369 -8.57 -6.10 -38.16
C LEU A 369 -7.53 -6.14 -39.28
N ALA A 370 -7.89 -6.64 -40.46
CA ALA A 370 -7.00 -6.71 -41.62
C ALA A 370 -6.51 -5.33 -42.05
N ALA A 371 -7.38 -4.31 -42.02
CA ALA A 371 -7.01 -2.93 -42.34
C ALA A 371 -5.92 -2.35 -41.41
N GLN A 372 -5.80 -2.87 -40.18
CA GLN A 372 -4.87 -2.35 -39.18
C GLN A 372 -3.65 -3.24 -38.94
N LEU A 373 -3.78 -4.56 -39.08
CA LEU A 373 -2.78 -5.56 -38.71
C LEU A 373 -1.90 -6.06 -39.87
N THR A 374 -2.20 -5.67 -41.11
CA THR A 374 -1.44 -6.12 -42.31
C THR A 374 -0.10 -5.41 -42.51
N GLY A 375 0.12 -4.28 -41.83
CA GLY A 375 1.37 -3.53 -41.90
C GLY A 375 2.53 -4.20 -41.14
N PHE A 376 3.74 -3.69 -41.38
CA PHE A 376 4.91 -4.09 -40.58
C PHE A 376 4.96 -3.29 -39.26
N PRO A 377 5.22 -3.94 -38.11
CA PRO A 377 5.19 -3.26 -36.82
C PRO A 377 6.40 -2.33 -36.63
N ASN A 378 6.14 -1.13 -36.11
CA ASN A 378 7.17 -0.21 -35.62
C ASN A 378 7.55 -0.57 -34.18
N ARG A 379 8.45 -1.57 -34.04
CA ARG A 379 8.84 -2.12 -32.75
C ARG A 379 9.63 -1.12 -31.90
N GLY A 380 9.57 -1.29 -30.57
CA GLY A 380 10.35 -0.52 -29.60
C GLY A 380 9.66 0.74 -29.05
N GLN A 381 8.41 1.00 -29.42
CA GLN A 381 7.67 2.21 -28.99
C GLN A 381 6.80 2.00 -27.72
N ALA A 382 6.61 0.75 -27.28
CA ALA A 382 5.64 0.43 -26.23
C ALA A 382 5.92 1.06 -24.85
N GLY A 383 7.19 1.33 -24.52
CA GLY A 383 7.57 1.86 -23.21
C GLY A 383 8.81 2.78 -23.28
N PRO A 384 9.02 3.64 -22.28
CA PRO A 384 10.21 4.50 -22.22
C PRO A 384 11.46 3.66 -21.90
N MET A 385 12.63 4.17 -22.31
CA MET A 385 13.93 3.69 -21.86
C MET A 385 14.65 4.81 -21.08
N PRO A 386 15.17 4.55 -19.87
CA PRO A 386 15.07 3.28 -19.13
C PRO A 386 13.61 2.98 -18.72
N PRO A 387 13.25 1.69 -18.52
CA PRO A 387 11.90 1.32 -18.12
C PRO A 387 11.55 1.92 -16.75
N THR A 388 10.31 2.40 -16.61
CA THR A 388 9.81 2.95 -15.34
C THR A 388 8.91 1.97 -14.59
N GLU A 389 8.38 0.97 -15.29
CA GLU A 389 7.56 -0.08 -14.69
C GLU A 389 8.48 -1.08 -13.94
N PRO A 390 8.26 -1.33 -12.63
CA PRO A 390 9.18 -2.13 -11.82
C PRO A 390 9.48 -3.54 -12.34
N LEU A 391 8.51 -4.29 -12.86
CA LEU A 391 8.73 -5.65 -13.39
C LEU A 391 9.67 -5.62 -14.60
N ILE A 392 9.41 -4.73 -15.58
CA ILE A 392 10.26 -4.56 -16.77
C ILE A 392 11.65 -4.02 -16.37
N TYR A 393 11.71 -3.12 -15.38
CA TYR A 393 12.98 -2.58 -14.89
C TYR A 393 13.91 -3.69 -14.35
N ARG A 394 13.39 -4.75 -13.72
CA ARG A 394 14.22 -5.89 -13.28
C ARG A 394 14.88 -6.63 -14.42
N LEU A 395 14.21 -6.77 -15.57
CA LEU A 395 14.82 -7.37 -16.75
C LEU A 395 15.96 -6.50 -17.29
N TYR A 396 15.78 -5.18 -17.29
CA TYR A 396 16.83 -4.22 -17.63
C TYR A 396 18.02 -4.30 -16.65
N GLU A 397 17.75 -4.40 -15.35
CA GLU A 397 18.75 -4.52 -14.30
C GLU A 397 19.57 -5.83 -14.42
N ILE A 398 18.94 -6.93 -14.83
CA ILE A 398 19.65 -8.19 -15.18
C ILE A 398 20.63 -7.95 -16.32
N VAL A 399 20.21 -7.28 -17.40
CA VAL A 399 21.10 -6.96 -18.53
C VAL A 399 22.25 -6.06 -18.08
N GLN A 400 21.98 -5.05 -17.26
CA GLN A 400 23.00 -4.14 -16.74
C GLN A 400 24.05 -4.87 -15.90
N ASN A 401 23.64 -5.81 -15.04
CA ASN A 401 24.52 -6.49 -14.10
C ASN A 401 25.24 -7.71 -14.72
N TYR A 402 24.54 -8.48 -15.56
CA TYR A 402 25.03 -9.74 -16.11
C TYR A 402 25.43 -9.66 -17.59
N GLY A 403 25.26 -8.52 -18.26
CA GLY A 403 25.54 -8.39 -19.70
C GLY A 403 26.96 -8.81 -20.10
N TYR A 404 27.98 -8.38 -19.35
CA TYR A 404 29.37 -8.80 -19.62
C TYR A 404 29.64 -10.26 -19.24
N ALA A 405 28.96 -10.79 -18.21
CA ALA A 405 29.05 -12.20 -17.85
C ALA A 405 28.46 -13.09 -18.97
N TYR A 406 27.28 -12.75 -19.49
CA TYR A 406 26.71 -13.42 -20.65
C TYR A 406 27.63 -13.33 -21.87
N LYS A 407 28.17 -12.14 -22.17
CA LYS A 407 29.10 -11.96 -23.29
C LYS A 407 30.29 -12.91 -23.19
N ALA A 408 30.96 -12.96 -22.02
CA ALA A 408 32.14 -13.80 -21.82
C ALA A 408 31.82 -15.29 -22.02
N ILE A 409 30.78 -15.80 -21.34
CA ILE A 409 30.40 -17.21 -21.42
C ILE A 409 29.92 -17.60 -22.83
N LEU A 410 29.18 -16.72 -23.52
CA LEU A 410 28.78 -16.95 -24.91
C LEU A 410 30.00 -16.99 -25.83
N ASN A 411 30.98 -16.11 -25.62
CA ASN A 411 32.21 -16.12 -26.42
C ASN A 411 33.03 -17.41 -26.20
N GLU A 412 33.15 -17.88 -24.96
CA GLU A 412 33.84 -19.16 -24.65
C GLU A 412 33.13 -20.37 -25.29
N LYS A 413 31.80 -20.38 -25.30
CA LYS A 413 31.01 -21.53 -25.80
C LYS A 413 30.82 -21.53 -27.32
N PHE A 414 30.68 -20.37 -27.95
CA PHE A 414 30.23 -20.26 -29.34
C PHE A 414 31.17 -19.43 -30.24
N GLY A 415 32.23 -18.84 -29.69
CA GLY A 415 33.19 -18.01 -30.42
C GLY A 415 32.77 -16.54 -30.53
N ASP A 416 33.31 -15.82 -31.53
CA ASP A 416 32.98 -14.41 -31.75
C ASP A 416 31.69 -14.25 -32.58
N GLY A 417 30.71 -13.52 -32.05
CA GLY A 417 29.37 -13.44 -32.61
C GLY A 417 28.32 -12.95 -31.62
N ILE A 418 27.05 -13.14 -31.98
CA ILE A 418 25.89 -12.70 -31.17
C ILE A 418 24.80 -13.78 -31.10
N MET A 419 24.02 -13.75 -30.01
CA MET A 419 22.71 -14.40 -29.95
C MET A 419 21.69 -13.51 -30.66
N SER A 420 21.05 -14.01 -31.73
CA SER A 420 20.04 -13.26 -32.47
C SER A 420 18.81 -12.96 -31.62
N ALA A 421 18.31 -11.73 -31.70
CA ALA A 421 16.98 -11.32 -31.21
C ALA A 421 15.90 -11.33 -32.31
N ILE A 422 16.22 -11.84 -33.51
CA ILE A 422 15.31 -11.93 -34.66
C ILE A 422 14.96 -13.39 -34.95
N CYS A 423 15.97 -14.24 -35.16
CA CYS A 423 15.79 -15.68 -35.20
C CYS A 423 15.79 -16.20 -33.76
N PHE A 424 14.67 -15.92 -33.08
CA PHE A 424 14.57 -15.93 -31.62
C PHE A 424 13.20 -16.42 -31.16
N SER A 425 13.18 -17.02 -29.97
CA SER A 425 11.96 -17.41 -29.25
C SER A 425 12.16 -17.21 -27.75
N THR A 426 11.07 -16.96 -27.04
CA THR A 426 11.06 -16.81 -25.58
C THR A 426 9.76 -17.33 -24.97
N THR A 427 9.87 -17.84 -23.75
CA THR A 427 8.76 -18.36 -22.94
C THR A 427 8.85 -17.83 -21.51
N VAL A 428 7.73 -17.89 -20.80
CA VAL A 428 7.64 -17.62 -19.37
C VAL A 428 6.97 -18.83 -18.76
N ASP A 429 7.62 -19.41 -17.76
CA ASP A 429 7.17 -20.61 -17.07
C ASP A 429 7.14 -20.33 -15.56
N LYS A 430 6.19 -20.94 -14.85
CA LYS A 430 6.09 -20.86 -13.39
C LYS A 430 6.64 -22.15 -12.79
N GLU A 431 7.66 -22.04 -11.96
CA GLU A 431 8.18 -23.14 -11.15
C GLU A 431 7.82 -22.90 -9.68
N VAL A 432 7.76 -23.97 -8.89
CA VAL A 432 7.57 -23.90 -7.44
C VAL A 432 8.70 -24.69 -6.81
N ASP A 433 9.45 -24.07 -5.91
CA ASP A 433 10.56 -24.74 -5.23
C ASP A 433 10.09 -25.69 -4.11
N GLU A 434 11.02 -26.43 -3.53
CA GLU A 434 10.75 -27.36 -2.42
C GLU A 434 10.14 -26.67 -1.19
N ALA A 435 10.37 -25.36 -1.02
CA ALA A 435 9.79 -24.56 0.05
C ALA A 435 8.40 -23.98 -0.32
N GLY A 436 7.86 -24.33 -1.48
CA GLY A 436 6.57 -23.86 -1.98
C GLY A 436 6.60 -22.45 -2.56
N SER A 437 7.77 -21.83 -2.75
CA SER A 437 7.89 -20.47 -3.30
C SER A 437 7.78 -20.49 -4.82
N PRO A 438 6.95 -19.62 -5.42
CA PRO A 438 6.85 -19.53 -6.88
C PRO A 438 8.04 -18.77 -7.48
N TRP A 439 8.59 -19.31 -8.56
CA TRP A 439 9.66 -18.74 -9.36
C TRP A 439 9.19 -18.50 -10.79
N VAL A 440 9.66 -17.40 -11.38
CA VAL A 440 9.43 -17.09 -12.80
C VAL A 440 10.67 -17.49 -13.58
N VAL A 441 10.50 -18.38 -14.53
CA VAL A 441 11.56 -18.82 -15.44
C VAL A 441 11.32 -18.18 -16.79
N ILE A 442 12.26 -17.33 -17.22
CA ILE A 442 12.25 -16.72 -18.56
C ILE A 442 13.32 -17.41 -19.40
N THR A 443 12.89 -18.10 -20.45
CA THR A 443 13.82 -18.74 -21.39
C THR A 443 14.08 -17.81 -22.57
N LEU A 444 15.35 -17.54 -22.87
CA LEU A 444 15.79 -16.81 -24.06
C LEU A 444 16.51 -17.76 -25.01
N LYS A 445 15.92 -18.03 -26.18
CA LYS A 445 16.48 -18.98 -27.17
C LYS A 445 16.67 -18.29 -28.51
N GLY A 446 17.89 -17.81 -28.76
CA GLY A 446 18.29 -17.18 -30.02
C GLY A 446 19.28 -18.02 -30.81
N LYS A 447 19.20 -17.96 -32.14
CA LYS A 447 20.20 -18.52 -33.04
C LYS A 447 21.54 -17.80 -32.86
N TRP A 448 22.63 -18.55 -32.73
CA TRP A 448 23.99 -17.99 -32.72
C TRP A 448 24.40 -17.56 -34.14
N LEU A 449 24.96 -16.35 -34.25
CA LEU A 449 25.42 -15.76 -35.51
C LEU A 449 26.90 -15.35 -35.37
N PRO A 450 27.84 -16.12 -35.93
CA PRO A 450 29.25 -15.75 -35.91
C PRO A 450 29.50 -14.54 -36.82
N PHE A 451 30.44 -13.67 -36.44
CA PHE A 451 30.85 -12.57 -37.31
C PHE A 451 31.65 -13.10 -38.50
N SER A 452 31.32 -12.60 -39.69
CA SER A 452 32.08 -12.91 -40.90
C SER A 452 33.47 -12.28 -40.84
N ARG A 453 34.48 -13.03 -41.26
CA ARG A 453 35.78 -12.46 -41.61
C ARG A 453 35.73 -12.04 -43.07
N PHE A 454 35.78 -10.74 -43.33
CA PHE A 454 35.78 -10.17 -44.68
C PHE A 454 36.97 -9.23 -44.87
#